data_AF-A0A095AYH8-F1
#
_entry.id   AF-A0A095AYH8-F1
#
_cell.length_a   1.000
_cell.length_b   1.000
_cell.length_c   1.000
_cell.angle_alpha   90.00
_cell.angle_beta   90.00
_cell.angle_gamma   90.00
#
_symmetry.space_group_name_H-M   'P 1'
#
loop_
_entity.id
_entity.type
_entity.pdbx_description
1 polymer ?
#
loop_
_entity_poly.entity_id
_entity_poly.type
_entity_poly.pdbx_seq_one_letter_code
_entity_poly.pdbx_strand_id
1 'polypeptide(L)'
;KNLVLAGVGELIIQDRSLCSKQDLGTQFYVDEYSVKGSKTRAEASLDRLTALNPYVRITLETGAVTDIRCPLSEPANKNILKPLVDEGSSTKVDCLILTQCSLQKATLLDLFCRAYDIKFIYTDIYGTFGNLFCDFGSDFTVLTQDDEPCREFFIGKIEKINDEELLITVLGDRRHHLENNDVIRFTELNNLPVLNEREFPIRVKSPSELIIKTSIKDIQFPYSDGGIVLQVKKPQVYTFETMLEQLKSPKLMCVDFSEPEEGNLLHLTYLTLMRFNVETGRYPKPWDENDWNLFRDQLFTLHKLQMGNPIKINESLVKRLTFASQGQLAPLSAVFGGIAAQEAMKAITFTFTPINQWLFVNSLCRFNSMYRCVKSSKNS
;
A
#
# COMPACT_ATOMS: atom_id res chain seq x y z
N LYS A 1 11.89 -8.71 -8.88
CA LYS A 1 11.89 -10.12 -8.42
C LYS A 1 10.49 -10.63 -8.08
N ASN A 2 9.82 -10.12 -7.03
CA ASN A 2 8.54 -10.67 -6.55
C ASN A 2 7.44 -10.66 -7.64
N LEU A 3 7.33 -9.59 -8.42
CA LEU A 3 6.38 -9.52 -9.55
C LEU A 3 6.64 -10.57 -10.64
N VAL A 4 7.92 -10.84 -10.94
CA VAL A 4 8.30 -11.87 -11.91
C VAL A 4 7.91 -13.26 -11.42
N LEU A 5 8.11 -13.53 -10.13
CA LEU A 5 7.69 -14.79 -9.51
C LEU A 5 6.17 -14.92 -9.43
N ALA A 6 5.45 -13.81 -9.23
CA ALA A 6 3.99 -13.78 -9.24
C ALA A 6 3.38 -13.99 -10.64
N GLY A 7 4.17 -13.81 -11.70
CA GLY A 7 3.74 -14.10 -13.08
C GLY A 7 2.99 -12.96 -13.75
N VAL A 8 3.44 -11.71 -13.58
CA VAL A 8 2.93 -10.58 -14.39
C VAL A 8 3.22 -10.78 -15.89
N GLY A 9 2.41 -10.22 -16.79
CA GLY A 9 2.59 -10.43 -18.23
C GLY A 9 3.92 -9.88 -18.77
N GLU A 10 4.25 -8.64 -18.41
CA GLU A 10 5.53 -8.01 -18.72
C GLU A 10 6.04 -7.18 -17.53
N LEU A 11 7.36 -7.17 -17.35
CA LEU A 11 8.05 -6.25 -16.46
C LEU A 11 9.07 -5.42 -17.26
N ILE A 12 8.81 -4.13 -17.38
CA ILE A 12 9.74 -3.15 -17.95
C ILE A 12 10.59 -2.59 -16.80
N ILE A 13 11.91 -2.73 -16.87
CA ILE A 13 12.84 -2.17 -15.87
C ILE A 13 13.61 -0.99 -16.45
N GLN A 14 13.69 0.09 -15.67
CA GLN A 14 14.33 1.35 -16.07
C GLN A 14 15.27 1.81 -14.95
N ASP A 15 16.57 1.77 -15.20
CA ASP A 15 17.58 2.40 -14.35
C ASP A 15 18.86 2.64 -15.13
N ARG A 16 19.24 3.92 -15.30
CA ARG A 16 20.45 4.33 -16.01
C ARG A 16 21.68 4.44 -15.10
N SER A 17 21.49 4.27 -13.79
CA SER A 17 22.57 4.40 -12.81
C SER A 17 23.56 3.27 -12.99
N LEU A 18 24.85 3.60 -13.01
CA LEU A 18 25.91 2.61 -13.08
C LEU A 18 26.00 1.84 -11.77
N CYS A 19 26.29 0.55 -11.85
CA CYS A 19 26.54 -0.27 -10.68
C CYS A 19 27.71 0.28 -9.87
N SER A 20 27.50 0.47 -8.58
CA SER A 20 28.49 0.95 -7.62
C SER A 20 28.80 -0.10 -6.55
N LYS A 21 29.85 0.14 -5.76
CA LYS A 21 30.16 -0.73 -4.60
C LYS A 21 29.05 -0.72 -3.54
N GLN A 22 28.26 0.35 -3.46
CA GLN A 22 27.16 0.43 -2.49
C GLN A 22 26.03 -0.54 -2.86
N ASP A 23 25.78 -0.73 -4.17
CA ASP A 23 24.72 -1.62 -4.66
C ASP A 23 24.99 -3.10 -4.31
N LEU A 24 26.26 -3.52 -4.16
CA LEU A 24 26.62 -4.89 -3.77
C LEU A 24 26.03 -5.30 -2.40
N GLY A 25 25.73 -4.33 -1.52
CA GLY A 25 25.20 -4.60 -0.20
C GLY A 25 23.68 -4.87 -0.16
N THR A 26 22.93 -4.39 -1.16
CA THR A 26 21.46 -4.42 -1.14
C THR A 26 20.83 -4.97 -2.42
N GLN A 27 21.51 -4.87 -3.55
CA GLN A 27 21.07 -5.37 -4.85
C GLN A 27 21.75 -6.70 -5.18
N PHE A 28 21.11 -7.80 -4.84
CA PHE A 28 21.66 -9.15 -4.93
C PHE A 28 21.88 -9.68 -6.36
N TYR A 29 21.53 -8.91 -7.40
CA TYR A 29 21.90 -9.21 -8.79
C TYR A 29 23.13 -8.46 -9.29
N VAL A 30 23.59 -7.45 -8.56
CA VAL A 30 24.83 -6.74 -8.89
C VAL A 30 26.00 -7.53 -8.31
N ASP A 31 26.99 -7.81 -9.16
CA ASP A 31 28.25 -8.44 -8.78
C ASP A 31 29.45 -7.53 -9.08
N GLU A 32 30.64 -7.91 -8.62
CA GLU A 32 31.86 -7.12 -8.86
C GLU A 32 32.17 -6.94 -10.35
N TYR A 33 31.78 -7.91 -11.19
CA TYR A 33 31.98 -7.83 -12.63
C TYR A 33 31.10 -6.75 -13.26
N SER A 34 29.86 -6.62 -12.81
CA SER A 34 28.92 -5.58 -13.25
C SER A 34 29.42 -4.19 -12.88
N VAL A 35 30.02 -4.04 -11.69
CA VAL A 35 30.65 -2.78 -11.24
C VAL A 35 31.88 -2.46 -12.10
N LYS A 36 32.81 -3.42 -12.27
CA LYS A 36 34.03 -3.23 -13.08
C LYS A 36 33.71 -2.97 -14.56
N GLY A 37 32.67 -3.62 -15.08
CA GLY A 37 32.20 -3.49 -16.45
C GLY A 37 31.36 -2.25 -16.72
N SER A 38 31.12 -1.38 -15.73
CA SER A 38 30.28 -0.19 -15.84
C SER A 38 28.89 -0.49 -16.44
N LYS A 39 28.29 -1.63 -16.07
CA LYS A 39 26.91 -1.93 -16.43
C LYS A 39 25.97 -1.01 -15.67
N THR A 40 24.84 -0.68 -16.27
CA THR A 40 23.72 -0.09 -15.52
C THR A 40 23.10 -1.11 -14.57
N ARG A 41 22.43 -0.64 -13.50
CA ARG A 41 21.74 -1.53 -12.55
C ARG A 41 20.62 -2.34 -13.20
N ALA A 42 19.96 -1.78 -14.23
CA ALA A 42 18.95 -2.48 -15.00
C ALA A 42 19.56 -3.62 -15.85
N GLU A 43 20.63 -3.33 -16.61
CA GLU A 43 21.34 -4.35 -17.41
C GLU A 43 21.92 -5.47 -16.55
N ALA A 44 22.50 -5.14 -15.39
CA ALA A 44 23.04 -6.13 -14.47
C ALA A 44 21.95 -7.10 -13.93
N SER A 45 20.70 -6.63 -13.87
CA SER A 45 19.57 -7.41 -13.34
C SER A 45 18.84 -8.24 -14.39
N LEU A 46 18.97 -7.90 -15.68
CA LEU A 46 18.12 -8.43 -16.77
C LEU A 46 18.17 -9.96 -16.89
N ASP A 47 19.37 -10.53 -17.06
CA ASP A 47 19.53 -11.97 -17.30
C ASP A 47 19.01 -12.79 -16.13
N ARG A 48 19.30 -12.33 -14.90
CA ARG A 48 18.90 -12.99 -13.67
C ARG A 48 17.40 -12.93 -13.43
N LEU A 49 16.77 -11.79 -13.74
CA LEU A 49 15.32 -11.65 -13.68
C LEU A 49 14.63 -12.53 -14.74
N THR A 50 15.16 -12.55 -15.96
CA THR A 50 14.59 -13.34 -17.08
C THR A 50 14.62 -14.83 -16.77
N ALA A 51 15.69 -15.30 -16.12
CA ALA A 51 15.83 -16.68 -15.69
C ALA A 51 14.86 -17.09 -14.56
N LEU A 52 14.21 -16.16 -13.85
CA LEU A 52 13.30 -16.50 -12.75
C LEU A 52 11.99 -17.12 -13.25
N ASN A 53 11.43 -16.59 -14.34
CA ASN A 53 10.14 -17.02 -14.84
C ASN A 53 10.06 -16.81 -16.37
N PRO A 54 10.16 -17.90 -17.17
CA PRO A 54 10.10 -17.82 -18.63
C PRO A 54 8.78 -17.29 -19.19
N TYR A 55 7.70 -17.28 -18.39
CA TYR A 55 6.39 -16.78 -18.80
C TYR A 55 6.24 -15.26 -18.69
N VAL A 56 7.19 -14.59 -18.03
CA VAL A 56 7.16 -13.12 -17.86
C VAL A 56 8.11 -12.50 -18.87
N ARG A 57 7.59 -11.62 -19.73
CA ARG A 57 8.44 -10.82 -20.63
C ARG A 57 9.19 -9.78 -19.80
N ILE A 58 10.51 -9.68 -19.96
CA ILE A 58 11.32 -8.67 -19.26
C ILE A 58 12.05 -7.83 -20.30
N THR A 59 11.87 -6.52 -20.22
CA THR A 59 12.41 -5.56 -21.17
C THR A 59 13.10 -4.41 -20.44
N LEU A 60 14.09 -3.81 -21.10
CA LEU A 60 14.79 -2.63 -20.59
C LEU A 60 14.20 -1.38 -21.25
N GLU A 61 13.85 -0.39 -20.45
CA GLU A 61 13.59 0.96 -20.96
C GLU A 61 14.86 1.81 -20.80
N THR A 62 15.35 2.30 -21.93
CA THR A 62 16.57 3.13 -21.97
C THR A 62 16.26 4.61 -21.80
N GLY A 63 15.01 5.04 -22.03
CA GLY A 63 14.45 6.34 -21.68
C GLY A 63 14.25 6.50 -20.17
N ALA A 64 14.74 7.59 -19.56
CA ALA A 64 14.43 7.87 -18.16
C ALA A 64 13.13 8.66 -18.09
N VAL A 65 12.05 7.98 -17.69
CA VAL A 65 10.75 8.61 -17.42
C VAL A 65 10.83 9.67 -16.31
N THR A 66 11.88 9.64 -15.51
CA THR A 66 12.17 10.62 -14.46
C THR A 66 12.89 11.88 -14.99
N ASP A 67 13.27 11.97 -16.27
CA ASP A 67 13.86 13.19 -16.85
C ASP A 67 12.81 14.28 -17.16
N ILE A 68 11.54 14.04 -16.83
CA ILE A 68 10.46 15.00 -17.00
C ILE A 68 10.72 16.33 -16.29
N ARG A 69 10.14 17.37 -16.88
CA ARG A 69 10.25 18.75 -16.41
C ARG A 69 8.89 19.33 -16.05
N CYS A 70 8.92 20.35 -15.19
CA CYS A 70 7.75 21.11 -14.82
C CYS A 70 7.64 22.35 -15.73
N PRO A 71 6.47 22.66 -16.33
CA PRO A 71 5.18 21.97 -16.15
C PRO A 71 5.07 20.67 -16.96
N LEU A 72 4.19 19.75 -16.53
CA LEU A 72 3.95 18.47 -17.21
C LEU A 72 3.57 18.65 -18.69
N SER A 73 2.97 19.79 -19.05
CA SER A 73 2.59 20.18 -20.41
C SER A 73 3.77 20.48 -21.35
N GLU A 74 5.02 20.51 -20.87
CA GLU A 74 6.19 20.74 -21.71
C GLU A 74 6.26 19.71 -22.86
N PRO A 75 6.41 20.12 -24.13
CA PRO A 75 6.37 19.21 -25.27
C PRO A 75 7.41 18.08 -25.20
N ALA A 76 8.56 18.33 -24.57
CA ALA A 76 9.60 17.33 -24.35
C ALA A 76 9.11 16.13 -23.51
N ASN A 77 8.22 16.37 -22.54
CA ASN A 77 7.67 15.32 -21.68
C ASN A 77 6.86 14.29 -22.47
N LYS A 78 6.22 14.68 -23.58
CA LYS A 78 5.45 13.75 -24.43
C LYS A 78 6.33 12.61 -24.95
N ASN A 79 7.56 12.92 -25.35
CA ASN A 79 8.50 11.91 -25.84
C ASN A 79 9.05 11.05 -24.70
N ILE A 80 9.31 11.65 -23.53
CA ILE A 80 9.83 10.96 -22.34
C ILE A 80 8.80 9.96 -21.79
N LEU A 81 7.52 10.34 -21.80
CA LEU A 81 6.42 9.56 -21.22
C LEU A 81 5.74 8.66 -22.23
N LYS A 82 6.10 8.76 -23.52
CA LYS A 82 5.58 7.90 -24.58
C LYS A 82 5.64 6.41 -24.21
N PRO A 83 6.73 5.87 -23.63
CA PRO A 83 6.81 4.44 -23.29
C PRO A 83 5.73 3.97 -22.30
N LEU A 84 5.14 4.87 -21.51
CA LEU A 84 4.09 4.52 -20.55
C LEU A 84 2.70 4.38 -21.20
N VAL A 85 2.49 5.03 -22.35
CA VAL A 85 1.16 5.20 -22.98
C VAL A 85 1.20 4.96 -24.50
N ASP A 86 2.26 4.35 -25.04
CA ASP A 86 2.39 4.23 -26.50
C ASP A 86 1.25 3.37 -27.05
N GLU A 87 0.29 3.98 -27.74
CA GLU A 87 -0.84 3.27 -28.37
C GLU A 87 -0.41 2.49 -29.62
N GLY A 88 0.78 2.79 -30.18
CA GLY A 88 1.31 2.18 -31.40
C GLY A 88 2.15 0.91 -31.18
N SER A 89 2.67 0.71 -29.98
CA SER A 89 3.21 -0.57 -29.49
C SER A 89 2.16 -1.13 -28.55
N SER A 90 1.85 -2.43 -28.58
CA SER A 90 0.75 -3.05 -27.80
C SER A 90 0.95 -3.05 -26.27
N THR A 91 1.62 -2.06 -25.70
CA THR A 91 2.14 -1.99 -24.33
C THR A 91 1.68 -0.70 -23.66
N LYS A 92 0.44 -0.69 -23.16
CA LYS A 92 0.02 0.25 -22.11
C LYS A 92 0.54 -0.28 -20.78
N VAL A 93 1.19 0.58 -19.98
CA VAL A 93 1.61 0.19 -18.63
C VAL A 93 0.42 0.28 -17.67
N ASP A 94 0.07 -0.83 -17.02
CA ASP A 94 -1.05 -0.85 -16.05
C ASP A 94 -0.66 -0.26 -14.69
N CYS A 95 0.60 -0.45 -14.27
CA CYS A 95 1.11 0.02 -12.99
C CYS A 95 2.54 0.55 -13.10
N LEU A 96 2.77 1.79 -12.65
CA LEU A 96 4.09 2.40 -12.52
C LEU A 96 4.57 2.33 -11.07
N ILE A 97 5.75 1.75 -10.86
CA ILE A 97 6.41 1.67 -9.56
C ILE A 97 7.67 2.53 -9.59
N LEU A 98 7.73 3.55 -8.74
CA LEU A 98 8.87 4.44 -8.61
C LEU A 98 9.65 4.17 -7.34
N THR A 99 10.96 4.03 -7.49
CA THR A 99 11.92 3.90 -6.39
C THR A 99 13.07 4.89 -6.57
N GLN A 100 13.67 5.38 -5.47
CA GLN A 100 14.82 6.29 -5.51
C GLN A 100 14.59 7.53 -6.41
N CYS A 101 13.36 8.02 -6.48
CA CYS A 101 12.97 9.18 -7.28
C CYS A 101 12.69 10.39 -6.39
N SER A 102 13.02 11.60 -6.88
CA SER A 102 12.74 12.82 -6.13
C SER A 102 11.23 13.06 -6.01
N LEU A 103 10.81 13.61 -4.87
CA LEU A 103 9.41 13.83 -4.57
C LEU A 103 8.69 14.70 -5.61
N GLN A 104 9.36 15.70 -6.18
CA GLN A 104 8.80 16.56 -7.22
C GLN A 104 8.46 15.77 -8.49
N LYS A 105 9.39 14.91 -8.93
CA LYS A 105 9.21 14.09 -10.12
C LYS A 105 8.15 13.02 -9.89
N ALA A 106 8.16 12.39 -8.71
CA ALA A 106 7.14 11.44 -8.30
C ALA A 106 5.73 12.07 -8.32
N THR A 107 5.57 13.29 -7.79
CA THR A 107 4.30 14.01 -7.79
C THR A 107 3.81 14.35 -9.21
N LEU A 108 4.72 14.72 -10.12
CA LEU A 108 4.36 14.97 -11.53
C LEU A 108 3.96 13.68 -12.27
N LEU A 109 4.67 12.58 -12.00
CA LEU A 109 4.38 11.27 -12.59
C LEU A 109 3.07 10.69 -12.06
N ASP A 110 2.75 10.90 -10.78
CA ASP A 110 1.46 10.55 -10.18
C ASP A 110 0.29 11.21 -10.91
N LEU A 111 0.35 12.54 -11.11
CA LEU A 111 -0.66 13.28 -11.87
C LEU A 111 -0.79 12.78 -13.31
N PHE A 112 0.34 12.44 -13.96
CA PHE A 112 0.33 11.85 -15.29
C PHE A 112 -0.36 10.48 -15.28
N CYS A 113 0.03 9.58 -14.37
CA CYS A 113 -0.53 8.24 -14.26
C CYS A 113 -2.04 8.28 -14.07
N ARG A 114 -2.53 9.18 -13.22
CA ARG A 114 -3.95 9.39 -12.98
C ARG A 114 -4.72 9.84 -14.24
N ALA A 115 -4.11 10.66 -15.10
CA ALA A 115 -4.74 11.10 -16.35
C ALA A 115 -4.90 9.98 -17.39
N TYR A 116 -4.06 8.95 -17.34
CA TYR A 116 -4.06 7.81 -18.27
C TYR A 116 -4.57 6.50 -17.65
N ASP A 117 -5.11 6.57 -16.44
CA ASP A 117 -5.55 5.41 -15.65
C ASP A 117 -4.45 4.35 -15.46
N ILE A 118 -3.25 4.82 -15.14
CA ILE A 118 -2.11 4.00 -14.75
C ILE A 118 -2.06 4.01 -13.22
N LYS A 119 -1.96 2.83 -12.61
CA LYS A 119 -1.87 2.70 -11.15
C LYS A 119 -0.47 3.11 -10.69
N PHE A 120 -0.37 3.87 -9.61
CA PHE A 120 0.88 4.48 -9.19
C PHE A 120 1.31 3.99 -7.81
N ILE A 121 2.57 3.58 -7.70
CA ILE A 121 3.21 3.19 -6.44
C ILE A 121 4.54 3.90 -6.33
N TYR A 122 4.79 4.54 -5.19
CA TYR A 122 6.06 5.16 -4.87
C TYR A 122 6.60 4.57 -3.57
N THR A 123 7.84 4.12 -3.55
CA THR A 123 8.46 3.57 -2.34
C THR A 123 9.95 3.86 -2.30
N ASP A 124 10.45 4.23 -1.14
CA ASP A 124 11.87 4.47 -0.95
C ASP A 124 12.31 4.18 0.49
N ILE A 125 13.62 4.01 0.66
CA ILE A 125 14.25 3.70 1.94
C ILE A 125 15.38 4.67 2.21
N TYR A 126 15.39 5.19 3.44
CA TYR A 126 16.37 6.12 3.97
C TYR A 126 16.97 5.52 5.24
N GLY A 127 17.94 4.63 5.07
CA GLY A 127 18.61 3.94 6.17
C GLY A 127 17.70 3.01 6.95
N THR A 128 17.21 3.51 8.08
CA THR A 128 16.44 2.75 9.07
C THR A 128 14.94 3.02 9.00
N PHE A 129 14.48 3.84 8.07
CA PHE A 129 13.07 4.01 7.79
C PHE A 129 12.81 4.04 6.28
N GLY A 130 11.57 3.76 5.91
CA GLY A 130 11.13 3.85 4.53
C GLY A 130 9.67 4.25 4.44
N ASN A 131 9.25 4.47 3.22
CA ASN A 131 7.87 4.82 2.90
C ASN A 131 7.33 3.99 1.74
N LEU A 132 6.01 3.96 1.64
CA LEU A 132 5.29 3.48 0.47
C LEU A 132 4.02 4.31 0.31
N PHE A 133 3.71 4.65 -0.92
CA PHE A 133 2.54 5.41 -1.32
C PHE A 133 1.85 4.69 -2.48
N CYS A 134 0.51 4.65 -2.45
CA CYS A 134 -0.33 4.11 -3.52
C CYS A 134 -1.37 5.14 -3.96
N ASP A 135 -1.48 5.38 -5.27
CA ASP A 135 -2.63 6.04 -5.91
C ASP A 135 -3.14 5.15 -7.04
N PHE A 136 -4.32 4.54 -6.85
CA PHE A 136 -4.97 3.68 -7.84
C PHE A 136 -6.13 4.37 -8.59
N GLY A 137 -6.25 5.68 -8.43
CA GLY A 137 -7.29 6.51 -9.04
C GLY A 137 -8.48 6.77 -8.11
N SER A 138 -9.39 7.65 -8.55
CA SER A 138 -10.57 8.03 -7.76
C SER A 138 -11.65 6.96 -7.70
N ASP A 139 -11.66 6.04 -8.67
CA ASP A 139 -12.66 4.98 -8.81
C ASP A 139 -11.94 3.64 -9.00
N PHE A 140 -11.53 3.04 -7.88
CA PHE A 140 -10.87 1.74 -7.86
C PHE A 140 -11.79 0.70 -7.22
N THR A 141 -12.39 -0.15 -8.04
CA THR A 141 -13.30 -1.20 -7.57
C THR A 141 -12.51 -2.48 -7.24
N VAL A 142 -12.47 -2.84 -5.96
CA VAL A 142 -11.92 -4.11 -5.47
C VAL A 142 -12.99 -5.18 -5.57
N LEU A 143 -12.72 -6.25 -6.33
CA LEU A 143 -13.65 -7.35 -6.58
C LEU A 143 -13.75 -8.31 -5.39
N THR A 144 -12.60 -8.63 -4.79
CA THR A 144 -12.48 -9.50 -3.62
C THR A 144 -11.61 -8.81 -2.58
N GLN A 145 -12.11 -8.62 -1.37
CA GLN A 145 -11.39 -7.81 -0.36
C GLN A 145 -10.30 -8.59 0.39
N ASP A 146 -10.50 -9.89 0.48
CA ASP A 146 -9.69 -10.86 1.20
C ASP A 146 -9.82 -12.23 0.50
N ASP A 147 -9.06 -13.21 0.98
CA ASP A 147 -9.13 -14.61 0.52
C ASP A 147 -9.92 -15.49 1.51
N GLU A 148 -10.69 -14.88 2.42
CA GLU A 148 -11.50 -15.64 3.35
C GLU A 148 -12.69 -16.27 2.60
N PRO A 149 -13.05 -17.53 2.89
CA PRO A 149 -14.26 -18.11 2.31
C PRO A 149 -15.50 -17.32 2.76
N CYS A 150 -16.53 -17.26 1.90
CA CYS A 150 -17.82 -16.73 2.30
C CYS A 150 -18.34 -17.50 3.50
N ARG A 151 -18.72 -16.78 4.56
CA ARG A 151 -19.21 -17.41 5.79
C ARG A 151 -20.61 -17.97 5.56
N GLU A 152 -20.85 -19.16 6.10
CA GLU A 152 -22.15 -19.84 6.05
C GLU A 152 -22.60 -20.26 7.45
N PHE A 153 -23.89 -20.14 7.72
CA PHE A 153 -24.48 -20.66 8.95
C PHE A 153 -25.96 -21.01 8.79
N PHE A 154 -26.41 -21.94 9.62
CA PHE A 154 -27.79 -22.37 9.67
C PHE A 154 -28.63 -21.43 10.53
N ILE A 155 -29.88 -21.24 10.13
CA ILE A 155 -30.83 -20.36 10.80
C ILE A 155 -31.52 -21.13 11.93
N GLY A 156 -31.43 -20.59 13.15
CA GLY A 156 -32.17 -21.11 14.30
C GLY A 156 -33.58 -20.54 14.37
N LYS A 157 -33.70 -19.22 14.22
CA LYS A 157 -34.99 -18.52 14.30
C LYS A 157 -34.97 -17.23 13.49
N ILE A 158 -36.13 -16.87 12.92
CA ILE A 158 -36.39 -15.54 12.36
C ILE A 158 -37.58 -14.93 13.08
N GLU A 159 -37.38 -13.78 13.71
CA GLU A 159 -38.41 -13.03 14.43
C GLU A 159 -38.64 -11.66 13.80
N LYS A 160 -39.90 -11.23 13.74
CA LYS A 160 -40.25 -9.89 13.30
C LYS A 160 -40.12 -8.91 14.46
N ILE A 161 -39.19 -7.95 14.37
CA ILE A 161 -39.07 -6.86 15.35
C ILE A 161 -40.12 -5.78 15.05
N ASN A 162 -40.19 -5.35 13.79
CA ASN A 162 -41.16 -4.38 13.29
C ASN A 162 -41.50 -4.69 11.81
N ASP A 163 -42.30 -3.85 11.15
CA ASP A 163 -42.69 -4.07 9.74
C ASP A 163 -41.52 -4.00 8.74
N GLU A 164 -40.36 -3.48 9.17
CA GLU A 164 -39.19 -3.23 8.33
C GLU A 164 -37.93 -3.98 8.77
N GLU A 165 -37.91 -4.62 9.94
CA GLU A 165 -36.73 -5.23 10.57
C GLU A 165 -37.02 -6.65 11.07
N LEU A 166 -36.16 -7.59 10.68
CA LEU A 166 -36.19 -8.98 11.13
C LEU A 166 -34.94 -9.30 11.94
N LEU A 167 -35.12 -10.00 13.05
CA LEU A 167 -34.06 -10.59 13.86
C LEU A 167 -33.80 -12.01 13.39
N ILE A 168 -32.55 -12.33 13.13
CA ILE A 168 -32.08 -13.65 12.73
C ILE A 168 -31.19 -14.17 13.85
N THR A 169 -31.49 -15.36 14.35
CA THR A 169 -30.68 -16.06 15.34
C THR A 169 -30.00 -17.25 14.68
N VAL A 170 -28.70 -17.39 14.88
CA VAL A 170 -27.90 -18.53 14.41
C VAL A 170 -28.33 -19.80 15.13
N LEU A 171 -28.35 -20.94 14.44
CA LEU A 171 -28.70 -22.23 15.03
C LEU A 171 -27.59 -22.73 15.98
N GLY A 172 -27.99 -23.04 17.22
CA GLY A 172 -27.10 -23.59 18.25
C GLY A 172 -26.12 -22.57 18.81
N ASP A 173 -24.99 -23.05 19.35
CA ASP A 173 -23.97 -22.23 20.03
C ASP A 173 -22.89 -21.69 19.06
N ARG A 174 -23.20 -21.61 17.76
CA ARG A 174 -22.28 -21.13 16.73
C ARG A 174 -22.36 -19.61 16.59
N ARG A 175 -21.25 -19.01 16.15
CA ARG A 175 -21.18 -17.57 15.84
C ARG A 175 -21.24 -17.35 14.34
N HIS A 176 -21.84 -16.24 13.90
CA HIS A 176 -21.89 -15.89 12.47
C HIS A 176 -20.56 -15.31 11.95
N HIS A 177 -19.74 -14.73 12.82
CA HIS A 177 -18.48 -14.02 12.51
C HIS A 177 -18.59 -12.81 11.57
N LEU A 178 -19.73 -12.56 10.93
CA LEU A 178 -20.03 -11.36 10.14
C LEU A 178 -19.91 -10.02 10.90
N GLU A 179 -19.68 -8.95 10.13
CA GLU A 179 -19.55 -7.57 10.58
C GLU A 179 -20.73 -6.69 10.12
N ASN A 180 -20.81 -5.46 10.65
CA ASN A 180 -21.86 -4.52 10.22
C ASN A 180 -21.71 -4.15 8.75
N ASN A 181 -22.84 -4.08 8.04
CA ASN A 181 -22.96 -3.84 6.59
C ASN A 181 -22.50 -4.99 5.68
N ASP A 182 -22.13 -6.15 6.24
CA ASP A 182 -22.00 -7.36 5.43
C ASP A 182 -23.32 -7.68 4.74
N VAL A 183 -23.25 -8.22 3.53
CA VAL A 183 -24.42 -8.63 2.76
C VAL A 183 -24.58 -10.14 2.88
N ILE A 184 -25.81 -10.58 3.15
CA ILE A 184 -26.15 -12.00 3.23
C ILE A 184 -27.23 -12.36 2.22
N ARG A 185 -27.23 -13.62 1.80
CA ARG A 185 -28.26 -14.24 0.96
C ARG A 185 -28.84 -15.46 1.66
N PHE A 186 -30.16 -15.59 1.60
CA PHE A 186 -30.85 -16.78 2.10
C PHE A 186 -31.01 -17.83 1.02
N THR A 187 -30.85 -19.09 1.42
CA THR A 187 -31.13 -20.27 0.60
C THR A 187 -31.91 -21.27 1.43
N GLU A 188 -32.73 -22.11 0.80
CA GLU A 188 -33.45 -23.22 1.45
C GLU A 188 -34.43 -22.83 2.59
N LEU A 189 -35.01 -21.61 2.57
CA LEU A 189 -36.13 -21.28 3.46
C LEU A 189 -37.43 -21.92 2.95
N ASN A 190 -38.01 -22.83 3.72
CA ASN A 190 -39.23 -23.57 3.34
C ASN A 190 -40.49 -22.68 3.35
N ASN A 191 -40.75 -22.00 4.47
CA ASN A 191 -41.97 -21.21 4.68
C ASN A 191 -41.77 -19.70 4.46
N LEU A 192 -40.57 -19.28 4.05
CA LEU A 192 -40.23 -17.89 3.70
C LEU A 192 -39.54 -17.79 2.34
N PRO A 193 -40.12 -18.35 1.25
CA PRO A 193 -39.46 -18.37 -0.06
C PRO A 193 -39.23 -16.98 -0.65
N VAL A 194 -39.99 -15.98 -0.20
CA VAL A 194 -39.87 -14.59 -0.67
C VAL A 194 -38.51 -13.98 -0.28
N LEU A 195 -37.85 -14.51 0.76
CA LEU A 195 -36.52 -14.08 1.19
C LEU A 195 -35.38 -14.83 0.48
N ASN A 196 -35.65 -16.01 -0.10
CA ASN A 196 -34.63 -16.80 -0.79
C ASN A 196 -34.07 -16.05 -2.02
N GLU A 197 -32.78 -16.26 -2.28
CA GLU A 197 -32.03 -15.65 -3.39
C GLU A 197 -31.98 -14.12 -3.39
N ARG A 198 -32.48 -13.47 -2.33
CA ARG A 198 -32.37 -12.02 -2.13
C ARG A 198 -31.22 -11.69 -1.20
N GLU A 199 -30.66 -10.51 -1.40
CA GLU A 199 -29.52 -10.01 -0.67
C GLU A 199 -29.93 -8.92 0.31
N PHE A 200 -29.45 -9.01 1.54
CA PHE A 200 -29.78 -8.08 2.61
C PHE A 200 -28.52 -7.62 3.33
N PRO A 201 -28.32 -6.30 3.51
CA PRO A 201 -27.28 -5.80 4.40
C PRO A 201 -27.66 -6.08 5.86
N ILE A 202 -26.69 -6.44 6.68
CA ILE A 202 -26.91 -6.80 8.08
C ILE A 202 -26.46 -5.70 9.05
N ARG A 203 -27.07 -5.70 10.22
CA ARG A 203 -26.58 -5.05 11.44
C ARG A 203 -26.40 -6.11 12.52
N VAL A 204 -25.18 -6.27 13.01
CA VAL A 204 -24.83 -7.23 14.07
C VAL A 204 -25.37 -6.71 15.41
N LYS A 205 -26.13 -7.54 16.12
CA LYS A 205 -26.62 -7.23 17.47
C LYS A 205 -25.82 -7.97 18.54
N SER A 206 -25.50 -9.24 18.29
CA SER A 206 -24.66 -10.08 19.14
C SER A 206 -23.94 -11.12 18.27
N PRO A 207 -22.93 -11.86 18.77
CA PRO A 207 -22.23 -12.88 17.98
C PRO A 207 -23.09 -14.00 17.38
N SER A 208 -24.34 -14.13 17.82
CA SER A 208 -25.33 -15.11 17.35
C SER A 208 -26.61 -14.47 16.81
N GLU A 209 -26.73 -13.13 16.82
CA GLU A 209 -27.93 -12.40 16.42
C GLU A 209 -27.64 -11.28 15.43
N LEU A 210 -28.37 -11.29 14.32
CA LEU A 210 -28.26 -10.33 13.23
C LEU A 210 -29.61 -9.66 12.98
N ILE A 211 -29.60 -8.42 12.53
CA ILE A 211 -30.79 -7.69 12.11
C ILE A 211 -30.67 -7.39 10.62
N ILE A 212 -31.72 -7.70 9.86
CA ILE A 212 -31.86 -7.27 8.46
C ILE A 212 -33.02 -6.29 8.33
N LYS A 213 -32.89 -5.38 7.36
CA LYS A 213 -33.99 -4.51 6.94
C LYS A 213 -34.67 -5.08 5.71
N THR A 214 -35.99 -5.15 5.72
CA THR A 214 -36.80 -5.65 4.61
C THR A 214 -37.99 -4.73 4.38
N SER A 215 -38.25 -4.35 3.13
CA SER A 215 -39.46 -3.59 2.75
C SER A 215 -40.60 -4.52 2.29
N ILE A 216 -40.45 -5.83 2.48
CA ILE A 216 -41.40 -6.84 2.01
C ILE A 216 -42.52 -6.97 3.05
N LYS A 217 -43.75 -6.65 2.65
CA LYS A 217 -44.92 -6.68 3.54
C LYS A 217 -45.55 -8.07 3.65
N ASP A 218 -45.41 -8.90 2.63
CA ASP A 218 -46.06 -10.23 2.53
C ASP A 218 -45.19 -11.37 3.08
N ILE A 219 -44.53 -11.15 4.22
CA ILE A 219 -43.73 -12.18 4.88
C ILE A 219 -44.64 -12.98 5.82
N GLN A 220 -44.85 -14.26 5.49
CA GLN A 220 -45.68 -15.16 6.30
C GLN A 220 -44.92 -15.65 7.53
N PHE A 221 -45.34 -15.20 8.72
CA PHE A 221 -44.83 -15.68 10.01
C PHE A 221 -45.83 -16.66 10.65
N PRO A 222 -45.38 -17.62 11.48
CA PRO A 222 -44.02 -17.78 12.00
C PRO A 222 -43.07 -18.56 11.06
N TYR A 223 -41.77 -18.31 11.21
CA TYR A 223 -40.74 -19.18 10.66
C TYR A 223 -40.87 -20.60 11.25
N SER A 224 -40.79 -21.64 10.41
CA SER A 224 -40.83 -23.03 10.85
C SER A 224 -39.43 -23.59 11.11
N ASP A 225 -38.67 -23.80 10.04
CA ASP A 225 -37.45 -24.58 9.99
C ASP A 225 -36.77 -24.45 8.62
N GLY A 226 -35.49 -24.79 8.59
CA GLY A 226 -34.66 -24.77 7.38
C GLY A 226 -34.13 -23.39 7.03
N GLY A 227 -33.09 -23.36 6.22
CA GLY A 227 -32.51 -22.13 5.73
C GLY A 227 -31.04 -21.99 6.09
N ILE A 228 -30.26 -21.65 5.08
CA ILE A 228 -28.84 -21.39 5.16
C ILE A 228 -28.62 -19.93 4.77
N VAL A 229 -27.85 -19.23 5.59
CA VAL A 229 -27.35 -17.90 5.26
C VAL A 229 -25.97 -18.02 4.67
N LEU A 230 -25.78 -17.41 3.50
CA LEU A 230 -24.49 -17.31 2.82
C LEU A 230 -24.06 -15.84 2.78
N GLN A 231 -22.84 -15.53 3.19
CA GLN A 231 -22.26 -14.20 3.00
C GLN A 231 -21.99 -13.96 1.51
N VAL A 232 -22.37 -12.77 1.04
CA VAL A 232 -22.07 -12.29 -0.32
C VAL A 232 -21.08 -11.15 -0.21
N LYS A 233 -19.85 -11.37 -0.68
CA LYS A 233 -18.84 -10.31 -0.77
C LYS A 233 -19.14 -9.43 -1.98
N LYS A 234 -19.43 -8.16 -1.72
CA LYS A 234 -19.70 -7.19 -2.77
C LYS A 234 -18.41 -6.47 -3.16
N PRO A 235 -18.23 -6.13 -4.45
CA PRO A 235 -17.16 -5.26 -4.85
C PRO A 235 -17.23 -3.93 -4.08
N GLN A 236 -16.09 -3.46 -3.57
CA GLN A 236 -15.99 -2.20 -2.84
C GLN A 236 -15.22 -1.18 -3.64
N VAL A 237 -15.76 0.04 -3.73
CA VAL A 237 -15.11 1.16 -4.41
C VAL A 237 -14.22 1.90 -3.42
N TYR A 238 -12.96 2.04 -3.78
CA TYR A 238 -11.97 2.83 -3.05
C TYR A 238 -11.60 4.07 -3.85
N THR A 239 -11.46 5.19 -3.15
CA THR A 239 -11.04 6.47 -3.73
C THR A 239 -9.67 6.85 -3.17
N PHE A 240 -8.76 7.18 -4.08
CA PHE A 240 -7.42 7.67 -3.78
C PHE A 240 -7.28 9.15 -4.12
N GLU A 241 -6.52 9.85 -3.29
CA GLU A 241 -6.15 11.25 -3.48
C GLU A 241 -4.79 11.32 -4.17
N THR A 242 -4.55 12.42 -4.89
CA THR A 242 -3.26 12.61 -5.55
C THR A 242 -2.14 12.73 -4.52
N MET A 243 -0.91 12.40 -4.91
CA MET A 243 0.27 12.65 -4.07
C MET A 243 0.31 14.11 -3.63
N LEU A 244 -0.04 15.06 -4.50
CA LEU A 244 -0.05 16.49 -4.17
C LEU A 244 -0.99 16.86 -3.01
N GLU A 245 -2.19 16.25 -2.97
CA GLU A 245 -3.16 16.43 -1.89
C GLU A 245 -2.66 15.78 -0.60
N GLN A 246 -2.10 14.58 -0.72
CA GLN A 246 -1.61 13.79 0.40
C GLN A 246 -0.35 14.36 1.06
N LEU A 247 0.47 15.11 0.34
CA LEU A 247 1.58 15.85 0.93
C LEU A 247 1.09 16.99 1.85
N LYS A 248 -0.15 17.46 1.67
CA LYS A 248 -0.77 18.48 2.54
C LYS A 248 -1.51 17.84 3.70
N SER A 249 -2.27 16.77 3.43
CA SER A 249 -3.10 16.07 4.40
C SER A 249 -2.95 14.55 4.23
N PRO A 250 -1.94 13.93 4.86
CA PRO A 250 -1.62 12.53 4.60
C PRO A 250 -2.61 11.58 5.27
N LYS A 251 -3.08 10.58 4.53
CA LYS A 251 -3.80 9.42 5.06
C LYS A 251 -2.84 8.28 5.32
N LEU A 252 -2.54 8.08 6.60
CA LEU A 252 -1.52 7.16 7.07
C LEU A 252 -2.13 5.82 7.50
N MET A 253 -1.55 4.73 7.00
CA MET A 253 -1.82 3.40 7.54
C MET A 253 -1.07 3.22 8.86
N CYS A 254 -1.82 2.92 9.93
CA CYS A 254 -1.23 2.61 11.23
C CYS A 254 -0.61 1.21 11.19
N VAL A 255 0.71 1.13 11.38
CA VAL A 255 1.46 -0.14 11.41
C VAL A 255 1.64 -0.65 12.84
N ASP A 256 1.84 0.28 13.78
CA ASP A 256 2.04 -0.02 15.18
C ASP A 256 0.97 0.70 16.01
N PHE A 257 -0.02 -0.07 16.48
CA PHE A 257 -1.10 0.45 17.32
C PHE A 257 -0.61 0.93 18.69
N SER A 258 0.62 0.61 19.10
CA SER A 258 1.21 1.14 20.34
C SER A 258 1.71 2.57 20.17
N GLU A 259 2.07 2.99 18.95
CA GLU A 259 2.55 4.34 18.65
C GLU A 259 1.84 4.93 17.41
N PRO A 260 0.50 5.15 17.46
CA PRO A 260 -0.29 5.57 16.30
C PRO A 260 0.08 6.96 15.76
N GLU A 261 0.69 7.81 16.61
CA GLU A 261 1.16 9.15 16.23
C GLU A 261 2.48 9.14 15.46
N GLU A 262 3.24 8.02 15.51
CA GLU A 262 4.58 7.94 14.93
C GLU A 262 4.56 8.14 13.41
N GLY A 263 3.51 7.67 12.72
CA GLY A 263 3.35 7.86 11.27
C GLY A 263 3.40 9.34 10.87
N ASN A 264 2.77 10.24 11.64
CA ASN A 264 2.76 11.68 11.36
C ASN A 264 4.17 12.28 11.51
N LEU A 265 4.91 11.85 12.53
CA LEU A 265 6.29 12.27 12.76
C LEU A 265 7.21 11.78 11.62
N LEU A 266 7.04 10.53 11.16
CA LEU A 266 7.80 9.97 10.04
C LEU A 266 7.49 10.68 8.73
N HIS A 267 6.22 11.02 8.47
CA HIS A 267 5.84 11.79 7.30
C HIS A 267 6.50 13.18 7.30
N LEU A 268 6.42 13.92 8.41
CA LEU A 268 7.08 15.22 8.56
C LEU A 268 8.62 15.11 8.42
N THR A 269 9.22 14.06 8.99
CA THR A 269 10.66 13.77 8.85
C THR A 269 11.02 13.54 7.39
N TYR A 270 10.22 12.75 6.67
CA TYR A 270 10.39 12.49 5.24
C TYR A 270 10.29 13.78 4.41
N LEU A 271 9.27 14.61 4.62
CA LEU A 271 9.14 15.89 3.92
C LEU A 271 10.35 16.81 4.14
N THR A 272 10.84 16.83 5.38
CA THR A 272 12.05 17.60 5.74
C THR A 272 13.28 17.04 5.03
N LEU A 273 13.42 15.72 4.94
CA LEU A 273 14.51 15.06 4.23
C LEU A 273 14.47 15.36 2.72
N MET A 274 13.29 15.36 2.12
CA MET A 274 13.13 15.73 0.71
C MET A 274 13.49 17.20 0.48
N ARG A 275 13.05 18.11 1.36
CA ARG A 275 13.42 19.52 1.31
C ARG A 275 14.94 19.72 1.45
N PHE A 276 15.57 19.06 2.42
CA PHE A 276 17.01 19.11 2.62
C PHE A 276 17.78 18.70 1.37
N ASN A 277 17.35 17.61 0.71
CA ASN A 277 17.96 17.14 -0.53
C ASN A 277 17.83 18.16 -1.68
N VAL A 278 16.71 18.85 -1.77
CA VAL A 278 16.48 19.88 -2.80
C VAL A 278 17.37 21.10 -2.57
N GLU A 279 17.51 21.55 -1.33
CA GLU A 279 18.30 22.74 -0.99
C GLU A 279 19.81 22.49 -1.05
N THR A 280 20.26 21.31 -0.62
CA THR A 280 21.69 20.99 -0.50
C THR A 280 22.23 20.11 -1.62
N GLY A 281 21.36 19.53 -2.45
CA GLY A 281 21.71 18.56 -3.49
C GLY A 281 22.14 17.19 -2.98
N ARG A 282 21.95 16.90 -1.69
CA ARG A 282 22.33 15.64 -1.05
C ARG A 282 21.49 15.34 0.18
N TYR A 283 21.50 14.10 0.65
CA TYR A 283 20.99 13.76 1.98
C TYR A 283 22.00 14.14 3.09
N PRO A 284 21.56 14.29 4.36
CA PRO A 284 22.42 14.52 5.52
C PRO A 284 23.54 13.48 5.61
N LYS A 285 24.75 13.91 5.93
CA LYS A 285 25.90 13.02 6.09
C LYS A 285 25.74 12.14 7.33
N PRO A 286 26.27 10.90 7.31
CA PRO A 286 26.20 10.03 8.46
C PRO A 286 26.86 10.67 9.69
N TRP A 287 26.12 10.73 10.80
CA TRP A 287 26.59 11.21 12.10
C TRP A 287 27.11 12.66 12.12
N ASP A 288 26.70 13.49 11.15
CA ASP A 288 27.13 14.88 11.07
C ASP A 288 26.20 15.82 11.87
N GLU A 289 26.76 16.45 12.90
CA GLU A 289 26.00 17.35 13.79
C GLU A 289 25.61 18.67 13.11
N ASN A 290 26.37 19.15 12.12
CA ASN A 290 26.04 20.39 11.42
C ASN A 290 24.83 20.18 10.51
N ASP A 291 24.81 19.08 9.77
CA ASP A 291 23.66 18.68 8.96
C ASP A 291 22.43 18.41 9.83
N TRP A 292 22.60 17.83 11.02
CA TRP A 292 21.50 17.68 11.98
C TRP A 292 20.92 19.04 12.41
N ASN A 293 21.76 20.02 12.74
CA ASN A 293 21.27 21.35 13.14
C ASN A 293 20.47 22.01 12.01
N LEU A 294 20.99 21.97 10.77
CA LEU A 294 20.28 22.50 9.60
C LEU A 294 18.95 21.77 9.36
N PHE A 295 18.96 20.44 9.42
CA PHE A 295 17.77 19.61 9.27
C PHE A 295 16.73 19.92 10.35
N ARG A 296 17.16 20.04 11.61
CA ARG A 296 16.30 20.35 12.76
C ARG A 296 15.60 21.70 12.57
N ASP A 297 16.32 22.71 12.12
CA ASP A 297 15.76 24.05 11.91
C ASP A 297 14.72 24.03 10.77
N GLN A 298 14.96 23.26 9.70
CA GLN A 298 13.98 23.01 8.64
C GLN A 298 12.75 22.24 9.15
N LEU A 299 12.94 21.22 9.98
CA LEU A 299 11.88 20.41 10.59
C LEU A 299 10.92 21.29 11.39
N PHE A 300 11.44 22.14 12.28
CA PHE A 300 10.64 23.06 13.08
C PHE A 300 9.94 24.12 12.23
N THR A 301 10.56 24.55 11.13
CA THR A 301 9.94 25.47 10.18
C THR A 301 8.73 24.81 9.49
N LEU A 302 8.89 23.58 8.98
CA LEU A 302 7.79 22.84 8.34
C LEU A 302 6.68 22.50 9.34
N HIS A 303 7.04 22.11 10.56
CA HIS A 303 6.08 21.84 11.62
C HIS A 303 5.21 23.06 11.94
N LYS A 304 5.81 24.26 12.01
CA LYS A 304 5.06 25.52 12.21
C LYS A 304 4.14 25.85 11.05
N LEU A 305 4.49 25.47 9.82
CA LEU A 305 3.66 25.72 8.64
C LEU A 305 2.46 24.75 8.56
N GLN A 306 2.58 23.55 9.08
CA GLN A 306 1.49 22.58 9.21
C GLN A 306 0.57 22.94 10.40
N MET A 307 -0.22 24.02 10.24
CA MET A 307 -1.16 24.57 11.23
C MET A 307 -2.34 23.64 11.63
N GLY A 308 -2.35 22.37 11.19
CA GLY A 308 -3.50 21.48 11.27
C GLY A 308 -3.48 20.45 12.41
N ASN A 309 -2.31 20.03 12.92
CA ASN A 309 -2.22 19.07 14.02
C ASN A 309 -0.90 19.22 14.79
N PRO A 310 -0.93 19.47 16.11
CA PRO A 310 0.28 19.53 16.92
C PRO A 310 0.87 18.12 17.09
N ILE A 311 1.81 17.77 16.23
CA ILE A 311 2.61 16.53 16.34
C ILE A 311 3.65 16.70 17.45
N LYS A 312 3.71 15.75 18.39
CA LYS A 312 4.78 15.69 19.38
C LYS A 312 6.09 15.27 18.71
N ILE A 313 7.06 16.18 18.62
CA ILE A 313 8.36 15.90 18.02
C ILE A 313 9.26 15.15 19.00
N ASN A 314 9.61 13.91 18.68
CA ASN A 314 10.68 13.17 19.36
C ASN A 314 12.02 13.42 18.66
N GLU A 315 12.73 14.49 19.04
CA GLU A 315 14.00 14.88 18.42
C GLU A 315 15.06 13.77 18.44
N SER A 316 15.09 12.94 19.49
CA SER A 316 16.05 11.82 19.60
C SER A 316 15.80 10.73 18.55
N LEU A 317 14.53 10.45 18.22
CA LEU A 317 14.20 9.54 17.12
C LEU A 317 14.59 10.17 15.78
N VAL A 318 14.14 11.40 15.52
CA VAL A 318 14.40 12.09 14.25
C VAL A 318 15.90 12.23 14.00
N LYS A 319 16.68 12.62 15.00
CA LYS A 319 18.15 12.72 14.89
C LYS A 319 18.81 11.41 14.44
N ARG A 320 18.37 10.28 15.01
CA ARG A 320 18.89 8.96 14.62
C ARG A 320 18.49 8.59 13.18
N LEU A 321 17.26 8.92 12.76
CA LEU A 321 16.82 8.73 11.38
C LEU A 321 17.66 9.57 10.41
N THR A 322 17.91 10.83 10.74
CA THR A 322 18.75 11.75 9.94
C THR A 322 20.17 11.20 9.77
N PHE A 323 20.81 10.75 10.85
CA PHE A 323 22.15 10.17 10.82
C PHE A 323 22.26 8.90 9.98
N ALA A 324 21.17 8.14 9.87
CA ALA A 324 21.14 6.91 9.08
C ALA A 324 20.64 7.13 7.63
N SER A 325 20.16 8.32 7.27
CA SER A 325 19.36 8.56 6.06
C SER A 325 20.00 8.14 4.73
N GLN A 326 21.34 8.17 4.62
CA GLN A 326 22.07 7.71 3.42
C GLN A 326 22.25 6.18 3.33
N GLY A 327 21.94 5.45 4.41
CA GLY A 327 22.10 4.01 4.43
C GLY A 327 21.06 3.29 3.57
N GLN A 328 21.39 2.08 3.12
CA GLN A 328 20.42 1.14 2.58
C GLN A 328 20.57 -0.20 3.29
N LEU A 329 19.48 -0.70 3.86
CA LEU A 329 19.47 -1.95 4.62
C LEU A 329 18.71 -3.01 3.82
N ALA A 330 19.41 -4.09 3.42
CA ALA A 330 18.81 -5.18 2.66
C ALA A 330 17.52 -5.76 3.29
N PRO A 331 17.40 -5.93 4.62
CA PRO A 331 16.14 -6.38 5.23
C PRO A 331 14.99 -5.42 5.00
N LEU A 332 15.23 -4.10 5.08
CA LEU A 332 14.18 -3.10 4.87
C LEU A 332 13.80 -3.03 3.39
N SER A 333 14.79 -3.16 2.48
CA SER A 333 14.57 -3.29 1.04
C SER A 333 13.72 -4.52 0.69
N ALA A 334 13.93 -5.63 1.38
CA ALA A 334 13.11 -6.83 1.21
C ALA A 334 11.67 -6.63 1.70
N VAL A 335 11.46 -5.93 2.83
CA VAL A 335 10.13 -5.61 3.36
C VAL A 335 9.36 -4.70 2.40
N PHE A 336 9.90 -3.53 2.06
CA PHE A 336 9.21 -2.61 1.15
C PHE A 336 9.08 -3.16 -0.27
N GLY A 337 10.08 -3.89 -0.77
CA GLY A 337 9.98 -4.59 -2.05
C GLY A 337 8.95 -5.73 -2.06
N GLY A 338 8.67 -6.33 -0.90
CA GLY A 338 7.58 -7.27 -0.69
C GLY A 338 6.22 -6.58 -0.76
N ILE A 339 6.05 -5.53 0.05
CA ILE A 339 4.80 -4.78 0.14
C ILE A 339 4.48 -4.11 -1.20
N ALA A 340 5.42 -3.41 -1.83
CA ALA A 340 5.20 -2.75 -3.13
C ALA A 340 4.83 -3.74 -4.23
N ALA A 341 5.44 -4.93 -4.25
CA ALA A 341 5.06 -5.97 -5.19
C ALA A 341 3.65 -6.51 -4.92
N GLN A 342 3.27 -6.67 -3.65
CA GLN A 342 1.92 -7.09 -3.29
C GLN A 342 0.89 -6.02 -3.71
N GLU A 343 1.13 -4.74 -3.40
CA GLU A 343 0.25 -3.65 -3.80
C GLU A 343 0.13 -3.53 -5.32
N ALA A 344 1.22 -3.75 -6.07
CA ALA A 344 1.17 -3.81 -7.53
C ALA A 344 0.31 -4.98 -8.04
N MET A 345 0.36 -6.15 -7.39
CA MET A 345 -0.55 -7.25 -7.72
C MET A 345 -2.00 -6.84 -7.47
N LYS A 346 -2.31 -6.22 -6.31
CA LYS A 346 -3.66 -5.73 -6.02
C LYS A 346 -4.15 -4.72 -7.07
N ALA A 347 -3.25 -3.84 -7.51
CA ALA A 347 -3.54 -2.80 -8.50
C ALA A 347 -3.95 -3.39 -9.86
N ILE A 348 -3.28 -4.47 -10.31
CA ILE A 348 -3.53 -5.08 -11.62
C ILE A 348 -4.63 -6.15 -11.61
N THR A 349 -4.85 -6.83 -10.48
CA THR A 349 -5.87 -7.90 -10.38
C THR A 349 -7.19 -7.43 -9.79
N PHE A 350 -7.23 -6.23 -9.20
CA PHE A 350 -8.40 -5.71 -8.47
C PHE A 350 -8.81 -6.61 -7.29
N THR A 351 -7.86 -7.38 -6.75
CA THR A 351 -8.06 -8.27 -5.60
C THR A 351 -7.31 -7.74 -4.38
N PHE A 352 -7.87 -8.02 -3.22
CA PHE A 352 -7.47 -7.58 -1.89
C PHE A 352 -7.57 -6.08 -1.65
N THR A 353 -7.78 -5.73 -0.38
CA THR A 353 -7.83 -4.34 0.05
C THR A 353 -6.44 -3.69 -0.10
N PRO A 354 -6.33 -2.61 -0.90
CA PRO A 354 -5.06 -1.91 -1.10
C PRO A 354 -4.70 -1.01 0.08
N ILE A 355 -3.42 -0.68 0.23
CA ILE A 355 -2.98 0.37 1.15
C ILE A 355 -3.53 1.71 0.68
N ASN A 356 -4.23 2.41 1.57
CA ASN A 356 -4.86 3.70 1.29
C ASN A 356 -4.37 4.73 2.33
N GLN A 357 -3.23 5.41 2.15
CA GLN A 357 -2.44 5.61 0.91
C GLN A 357 -0.93 5.61 1.21
N TRP A 358 -0.51 6.24 2.32
CA TRP A 358 0.87 6.22 2.80
C TRP A 358 1.09 5.19 3.90
N LEU A 359 2.22 4.49 3.81
CA LEU A 359 2.76 3.59 4.80
C LEU A 359 4.16 4.07 5.19
N PHE A 360 4.41 4.27 6.48
CA PHE A 360 5.74 4.56 7.00
C PHE A 360 6.14 3.49 8.01
N VAL A 361 7.39 3.03 7.92
CA VAL A 361 7.95 2.05 8.86
C VAL A 361 9.36 2.49 9.23
N ASN A 362 9.69 2.46 10.51
CA ASN A 362 11.07 2.54 10.97
C ASN A 362 11.49 1.28 11.75
N SER A 363 12.76 0.96 11.70
CA SER A 363 13.35 -0.20 12.39
C SER A 363 14.06 0.17 13.70
N LEU A 364 14.14 1.45 14.08
CA LEU A 364 14.93 1.90 15.23
C LEU A 364 14.34 1.46 16.57
N CYS A 365 13.01 1.42 16.68
CA CYS A 365 12.33 0.94 17.90
C CYS A 365 12.66 -0.54 18.21
N ARG A 366 13.01 -1.33 17.19
CA ARG A 366 13.30 -2.77 17.35
C ARG A 366 14.75 -3.10 17.71
N PHE A 367 15.70 -2.17 17.53
CA PHE A 367 17.09 -2.42 17.93
C PHE A 367 17.26 -2.43 19.46
N ASN A 368 16.51 -1.61 20.21
CA ASN A 368 16.60 -1.58 21.67
C ASN A 368 15.83 -2.72 22.36
N SER A 369 14.73 -3.21 21.77
CA SER A 369 13.95 -4.32 22.35
C SER A 369 14.62 -5.67 22.15
N MET A 370 15.29 -5.92 21.02
CA MET A 370 16.13 -7.12 20.84
C MET A 370 17.28 -7.18 21.85
N TYR A 371 17.94 -6.05 22.14
CA TYR A 371 18.97 -5.98 23.19
C TYR A 371 18.42 -6.24 24.60
N ARG A 372 17.17 -5.88 24.89
CA ARG A 372 16.52 -6.20 26.18
C ARG A 372 16.13 -7.67 26.28
N CYS A 373 15.64 -8.29 25.20
CA CYS A 373 15.28 -9.71 25.17
C CYS A 373 16.51 -10.61 25.41
N VAL A 374 17.65 -10.31 24.77
CA VAL A 374 18.90 -11.08 24.94
C VAL A 374 19.53 -10.89 26.33
N LYS A 375 19.26 -9.79 27.02
CA LYS A 375 19.69 -9.62 28.43
C LYS A 375 18.79 -10.37 29.42
N SER A 376 17.50 -10.54 29.11
CA SER A 376 16.59 -11.31 29.96
C SER A 376 16.86 -12.81 29.92
N SER A 377 17.33 -13.35 28.79
CA SER A 377 17.68 -14.77 28.66
C SER A 377 19.07 -15.15 29.19
N LYS A 378 19.85 -14.19 29.70
CA LYS A 378 21.13 -14.43 30.39
C LYS A 378 21.01 -14.36 31.93
N ASN A 379 19.83 -14.00 32.43
CA ASN A 379 19.53 -13.90 33.87
C ASN A 379 18.38 -14.83 34.29
N SER A 380 18.10 -15.89 33.51
CA SER A 380 17.18 -16.97 33.88
C SER A 380 17.94 -18.27 34.08
#